data_AF-A0A846XFX7-F1
#
_entry.id   AF-A0A846XFX7-F1
#
_cell.length_a   1.000
_cell.length_b   1.000
_cell.length_c   1.000
_cell.angle_alpha   90.00
_cell.angle_beta   90.00
_cell.angle_gamma   90.00
#
_symmetry.space_group_name_H-M   'P 1'
#
loop_
_entity.id
_entity.type
_entity.pdbx_description
1 polymer ?
#
loop_
_entity_poly.entity_id
_entity_poly.type
_entity_poly.pdbx_seq_one_letter_code
_entity_poly.pdbx_strand_id
1 'polypeptide(L)'
;MVRIRRSAPDLWLIGPPAAPGTADSEPGVDTAVLEVAGGHLTWSLTAGQRVPAATLHDLDTAQEWLWALYGAEVALAADAYTEPVDSAAGPGNPDLASAVRRLAYAHWAAHWWPASTVDDIAALDPALLGSEIAELTEFCESVVDGADSAPVTGIEEISAGRTGDRDIGWDTGAGEWATGRADEYALAAGPNPSTRGADLVLERGTGGWDWRYCPAGVVDASERAVSWELFRAASSTVVRVRAVAAAGVPADLPGYLRPHALIHTPAGFLDIALEFSGDAWSGEAAEPADSVRGIEIYVPGVGPSAPAGAAAHRIPDAAADAEQRRRVRELARTRLRLAATWSGAVSPGAAGHPATGESGYSAAPPTVHPLADIAPLESEIAAAVEDSDF
;
A
#
# COMPACT_ATOMS: atom_id res chain seq x y z
N MET A 1 -25.95 -5.63 11.69
CA MET A 1 -27.10 -4.87 11.13
C MET A 1 -26.60 -4.13 9.91
N VAL A 2 -27.32 -4.25 8.80
CA VAL A 2 -27.11 -3.49 7.57
C VAL A 2 -28.36 -2.68 7.28
N ARG A 3 -28.18 -1.54 6.63
CA ARG A 3 -29.28 -0.69 6.18
C ARG A 3 -29.38 -0.77 4.67
N ILE A 4 -30.58 -1.04 4.17
CA ILE A 4 -30.93 -1.01 2.75
C ILE A 4 -31.54 0.36 2.47
N ARG A 5 -31.02 1.08 1.48
CA ARG A 5 -31.60 2.36 1.03
C ARG A 5 -31.38 2.56 -0.46
N ARG A 6 -32.30 3.28 -1.09
CA ARG A 6 -32.19 3.75 -2.47
C ARG A 6 -31.72 5.20 -2.48
N SER A 7 -30.55 5.47 -3.06
CA SER A 7 -29.96 6.82 -3.11
C SER A 7 -30.38 7.60 -4.36
N ALA A 8 -30.59 6.89 -5.46
CA ALA A 8 -31.11 7.40 -6.73
C ALA A 8 -31.99 6.31 -7.36
N PRO A 9 -32.77 6.60 -8.42
CA PRO A 9 -33.62 5.59 -9.06
C PRO A 9 -32.85 4.30 -9.37
N ASP A 10 -31.66 4.38 -9.94
CA ASP A 10 -30.93 3.15 -10.30
C ASP A 10 -29.70 2.94 -9.41
N LEU A 11 -29.78 3.36 -8.13
CA LEU A 11 -28.66 3.23 -7.20
C LEU A 11 -29.11 2.81 -5.80
N TRP A 12 -28.66 1.63 -5.40
CA TRP A 12 -28.92 1.01 -4.11
C TRP A 12 -27.69 1.03 -3.24
N LEU A 13 -27.88 1.21 -1.94
CA LEU A 13 -26.84 1.15 -0.93
C LEU A 13 -27.26 0.14 0.13
N ILE A 14 -26.47 -0.91 0.32
CA ILE A 14 -26.69 -1.95 1.32
C ILE A 14 -25.43 -2.06 2.16
N GLY A 15 -25.47 -1.72 3.44
CA GLY A 15 -24.27 -1.85 4.24
C GLY A 15 -24.43 -1.37 5.68
N PRO A 16 -23.38 -1.52 6.49
CA PRO A 16 -23.34 -0.90 7.80
C PRO A 16 -23.50 0.62 7.66
N PRO A 17 -24.25 1.29 8.55
CA PRO A 17 -24.48 2.74 8.44
C PRO A 17 -23.22 3.61 8.57
N ALA A 18 -22.09 3.04 9.02
CA ALA A 18 -20.79 3.70 9.16
C ALA A 18 -19.72 3.17 8.18
N ALA A 19 -20.10 2.34 7.21
CA ALA A 19 -19.17 1.83 6.22
C ALA A 19 -18.84 2.89 5.16
N PRO A 20 -17.60 2.92 4.63
CA PRO A 20 -17.24 3.81 3.53
C PRO A 20 -18.10 3.46 2.31
N GLY A 21 -18.76 4.45 1.74
CA GLY A 21 -19.51 4.30 0.50
C GLY A 21 -18.67 4.71 -0.70
N THR A 22 -18.90 4.12 -1.87
CA THR A 22 -18.31 4.62 -3.14
C THR A 22 -18.76 6.04 -3.50
N ALA A 23 -19.78 6.56 -2.83
CA ALA A 23 -20.23 7.95 -2.93
C ALA A 23 -19.49 8.92 -2.00
N ASP A 24 -18.60 8.44 -1.13
CA ASP A 24 -17.75 9.30 -0.32
C ASP A 24 -16.75 10.01 -1.22
N SER A 25 -16.66 11.33 -1.10
CA SER A 25 -15.90 12.17 -2.03
C SER A 25 -14.39 11.91 -2.00
N GLU A 26 -13.88 11.27 -0.96
CA GLU A 26 -12.47 10.90 -0.78
C GLU A 26 -12.39 9.56 -0.01
N PRO A 27 -12.41 8.40 -0.70
CA PRO A 27 -12.19 7.13 -0.03
C PRO A 27 -10.79 7.09 0.57
N GLY A 28 -10.71 6.56 1.78
CA GLY A 28 -9.46 6.42 2.51
C GLY A 28 -8.50 5.42 1.84
N VAL A 29 -7.19 5.60 2.02
CA VAL A 29 -6.16 4.65 1.55
C VAL A 29 -6.29 3.24 2.14
N ASP A 30 -7.10 3.08 3.20
CA ASP A 30 -7.46 1.79 3.80
C ASP A 30 -8.78 1.19 3.27
N THR A 31 -9.32 1.75 2.18
CA THR A 31 -10.57 1.26 1.57
C THR A 31 -10.26 0.21 0.52
N ALA A 32 -10.72 -1.03 0.73
CA ALA A 32 -10.74 -2.05 -0.30
C ALA A 32 -12.03 -1.94 -1.10
N VAL A 33 -11.92 -2.09 -2.42
CA VAL A 33 -13.04 -2.04 -3.37
C VAL A 33 -12.98 -3.30 -4.25
N LEU A 34 -14.13 -3.88 -4.53
CA LEU A 34 -14.27 -5.01 -5.44
C LEU A 34 -15.46 -4.77 -6.37
N GLU A 35 -15.25 -4.90 -7.68
CA GLU A 35 -16.34 -4.91 -8.66
C GLU A 35 -17.07 -6.26 -8.60
N VAL A 36 -18.39 -6.21 -8.66
CA VAL A 36 -19.26 -7.40 -8.58
C VAL A 36 -20.37 -7.28 -9.60
N ALA A 37 -20.98 -8.40 -9.97
CA ALA A 37 -22.10 -8.41 -10.89
C ALA A 37 -23.23 -7.50 -10.36
N GLY A 38 -23.49 -6.41 -11.09
CA GLY A 38 -24.51 -5.40 -10.73
C GLY A 38 -24.10 -4.32 -9.73
N GLY A 39 -22.81 -4.23 -9.34
CA GLY A 39 -22.36 -3.16 -8.46
C GLY A 39 -20.91 -3.25 -7.99
N HIS A 40 -20.64 -2.64 -6.83
CA HIS A 40 -19.33 -2.68 -6.17
C HIS A 40 -19.48 -2.90 -4.68
N LEU A 41 -18.52 -3.60 -4.08
CA LEU A 41 -18.39 -3.81 -2.64
C LEU A 41 -17.23 -2.99 -2.08
N THR A 42 -17.41 -2.45 -0.88
CA THR A 42 -16.40 -1.67 -0.16
C THR A 42 -16.22 -2.13 1.28
N TRP A 43 -14.98 -2.09 1.75
CA TRP A 43 -14.58 -2.37 3.13
C TRP A 43 -13.60 -1.30 3.62
N SER A 44 -13.71 -0.92 4.89
CA SER A 44 -12.56 -0.34 5.58
C SER A 44 -11.72 -1.46 6.21
N LEU A 45 -10.46 -1.52 5.80
CA LEU A 45 -9.49 -2.48 6.31
C LEU A 45 -9.05 -2.18 7.74
N THR A 46 -9.26 -0.95 8.24
CA THR A 46 -8.89 -0.58 9.62
C THR A 46 -10.08 -0.54 10.58
N ALA A 47 -11.33 -0.44 10.08
CA ALA A 47 -12.53 -0.36 10.91
C ALA A 47 -13.08 -1.71 11.40
N GLY A 48 -12.45 -2.84 11.05
CA GLY A 48 -12.93 -4.17 11.47
C GLY A 48 -14.25 -4.60 10.83
N GLN A 49 -14.59 -3.99 9.69
CA GLN A 49 -15.82 -4.28 8.97
C GLN A 49 -15.76 -5.69 8.34
N ARG A 50 -16.67 -6.56 8.76
CA ARG A 50 -16.81 -7.92 8.18
C ARG A 50 -17.76 -8.00 7.00
N VAL A 51 -18.87 -7.28 7.10
CA VAL A 51 -19.91 -7.23 6.05
C VAL A 51 -19.63 -6.01 5.16
N PRO A 52 -19.44 -6.17 3.84
CA PRO A 52 -19.19 -5.05 2.94
C PRO A 52 -20.33 -4.03 2.93
N ALA A 53 -20.03 -2.79 2.53
CA ALA A 53 -21.04 -1.93 1.95
C ALA A 53 -21.11 -2.21 0.45
N ALA A 54 -22.31 -2.36 -0.08
CA ALA A 54 -22.58 -2.55 -1.49
C ALA A 54 -23.21 -1.29 -2.06
N THR A 55 -22.71 -0.85 -3.21
CA THR A 55 -23.34 0.13 -4.08
C THR A 55 -23.76 -0.58 -5.36
N LEU A 56 -25.06 -0.76 -5.56
CA LEU A 56 -25.60 -1.55 -6.68
C LEU A 56 -26.29 -0.65 -7.69
N HIS A 57 -25.91 -0.77 -8.95
CA HIS A 57 -26.56 -0.09 -10.07
C HIS A 57 -27.53 -1.02 -10.83
N ASP A 58 -27.40 -2.33 -10.64
CA ASP A 58 -28.31 -3.34 -11.18
C ASP A 58 -28.65 -4.34 -10.06
N LEU A 59 -29.79 -4.10 -9.41
CA LEU A 59 -30.23 -4.96 -8.32
C LEU A 59 -30.64 -6.35 -8.82
N ASP A 60 -31.20 -6.46 -10.02
CA ASP A 60 -31.71 -7.73 -10.55
C ASP A 60 -30.55 -8.72 -10.72
N THR A 61 -29.45 -8.26 -11.31
CA THR A 61 -28.21 -9.05 -11.38
C THR A 61 -27.62 -9.32 -9.99
N ALA A 62 -27.61 -8.33 -9.11
CA ALA A 62 -27.05 -8.49 -7.76
C ALA A 62 -27.81 -9.51 -6.89
N GLN A 63 -29.11 -9.75 -7.15
CA GLN A 63 -29.92 -10.74 -6.42
C GLN A 63 -29.37 -12.18 -6.55
N GLU A 64 -28.58 -12.48 -7.59
CA GLU A 64 -27.96 -13.80 -7.77
C GLU A 64 -26.99 -14.16 -6.64
N TRP A 65 -26.31 -13.17 -6.05
CA TRP A 65 -25.30 -13.36 -5.00
C TRP A 65 -25.63 -12.68 -3.66
N LEU A 66 -26.58 -11.73 -3.62
CA LEU A 66 -26.88 -10.93 -2.43
C LEU A 66 -27.20 -11.78 -1.19
N TRP A 67 -27.95 -12.88 -1.39
CA TRP A 67 -28.30 -13.83 -0.33
C TRP A 67 -27.07 -14.55 0.26
N ALA A 68 -26.04 -14.78 -0.55
CA ALA A 68 -24.84 -15.48 -0.13
C ALA A 68 -23.98 -14.60 0.79
N LEU A 69 -23.85 -13.31 0.47
CA LEU A 69 -23.02 -12.37 1.22
C LEU A 69 -23.73 -11.70 2.40
N TYR A 70 -25.01 -11.37 2.26
CA TYR A 70 -25.77 -10.64 3.28
C TYR A 70 -26.82 -11.49 4.00
N GLY A 71 -27.23 -12.62 3.40
CA GLY A 71 -28.28 -13.49 3.92
C GLY A 71 -29.62 -13.30 3.21
N ALA A 72 -30.48 -14.32 3.30
CA ALA A 72 -31.78 -14.34 2.63
C ALA A 72 -32.72 -13.21 3.09
N GLU A 73 -32.66 -12.81 4.37
CA GLU A 73 -33.48 -11.71 4.89
C GLU A 73 -33.16 -10.38 4.20
N VAL A 74 -31.87 -10.09 3.98
CA VAL A 74 -31.43 -8.87 3.30
C VAL A 74 -31.81 -8.92 1.83
N ALA A 75 -31.66 -10.07 1.16
CA ALA A 75 -32.04 -10.23 -0.23
C ALA A 75 -33.54 -10.02 -0.47
N LEU A 76 -34.38 -10.62 0.37
CA LEU A 76 -35.84 -10.44 0.33
C LEU A 76 -36.25 -9.00 0.66
N ALA A 77 -35.60 -8.36 1.62
CA ALA A 77 -35.89 -6.97 1.98
C ALA A 77 -35.46 -5.98 0.87
N ALA A 78 -34.42 -6.30 0.11
CA ALA A 78 -34.01 -5.52 -1.07
C ALA A 78 -35.00 -5.68 -2.23
N ASP A 79 -35.48 -6.91 -2.50
CA ASP A 79 -36.45 -7.19 -3.56
C ASP A 79 -37.84 -6.56 -3.27
N ALA A 80 -38.31 -6.68 -2.02
CA ALA A 80 -39.58 -6.12 -1.57
C ALA A 80 -39.49 -4.65 -1.11
N TYR A 81 -38.44 -3.92 -1.51
CA TYR A 81 -38.13 -2.61 -0.96
C TYR A 81 -39.21 -1.56 -1.26
N THR A 82 -39.71 -0.93 -0.19
CA THR A 82 -40.63 0.22 -0.26
C THR A 82 -40.07 1.45 0.44
N GLU A 83 -39.35 1.25 1.54
CA GLU A 83 -38.71 2.29 2.36
C GLU A 83 -37.41 1.77 3.00
N PRO A 84 -36.53 2.66 3.50
CA PRO A 84 -35.29 2.25 4.14
C PRO A 84 -35.51 1.29 5.32
N VAL A 85 -34.84 0.15 5.30
CA VAL A 85 -35.00 -0.92 6.29
C VAL A 85 -33.66 -1.37 6.86
N ASP A 86 -33.63 -1.61 8.18
CA ASP A 86 -32.49 -2.21 8.86
C ASP A 86 -32.73 -3.72 8.97
N SER A 87 -31.72 -4.52 8.66
CA SER A 87 -31.81 -5.98 8.65
C SER A 87 -30.55 -6.62 9.23
N ALA A 88 -30.71 -7.79 9.85
CA ALA A 88 -29.59 -8.56 10.37
C ALA A 88 -28.85 -9.22 9.19
N ALA A 89 -27.64 -8.73 8.89
CA ALA A 89 -26.78 -9.43 7.93
C ALA A 89 -26.15 -10.65 8.58
N GLY A 90 -26.29 -11.80 7.90
CA GLY A 90 -25.64 -13.05 8.21
C GLY A 90 -25.41 -13.79 6.88
N PRO A 91 -24.16 -13.97 6.43
CA PRO A 91 -23.90 -14.52 5.10
C PRO A 91 -24.53 -15.91 4.98
N GLY A 92 -25.33 -16.11 3.92
CA GLY A 92 -25.88 -17.42 3.58
C GLY A 92 -24.79 -18.42 3.18
N ASN A 93 -23.64 -17.93 2.71
CA ASN A 93 -22.44 -18.70 2.45
C ASN A 93 -21.21 -18.02 3.09
N PRO A 94 -20.83 -18.41 4.33
CA PRO A 94 -19.69 -17.81 5.04
C PRO A 94 -18.35 -18.00 4.33
N ASP A 95 -18.15 -19.13 3.64
CA ASP A 95 -16.89 -19.43 2.95
C ASP A 95 -16.71 -18.52 1.73
N LEU A 96 -17.77 -18.34 0.93
CA LEU A 96 -17.78 -17.38 -0.17
C LEU A 96 -17.62 -15.94 0.33
N ALA A 97 -18.28 -15.56 1.43
CA ALA A 97 -18.12 -14.23 2.00
C ALA A 97 -16.68 -13.96 2.48
N SER A 98 -16.01 -14.97 3.03
CA SER A 98 -14.59 -14.89 3.40
C SER A 98 -13.68 -14.78 2.17
N ALA A 99 -13.95 -15.56 1.13
CA ALA A 99 -13.19 -15.54 -0.12
C ALA A 99 -13.32 -14.19 -0.85
N VAL A 100 -14.54 -13.65 -1.00
CA VAL A 100 -14.79 -12.33 -1.59
C VAL A 100 -14.05 -11.23 -0.83
N ARG A 101 -14.03 -11.31 0.51
CA ARG A 101 -13.29 -10.36 1.33
C ARG A 101 -11.78 -10.48 1.17
N ARG A 102 -11.27 -11.72 1.06
CA ARG A 102 -9.85 -11.98 0.78
C ARG A 102 -9.45 -11.49 -0.61
N LEU A 103 -10.32 -11.65 -1.61
CA LEU A 103 -10.13 -11.13 -2.97
C LEU A 103 -10.05 -9.60 -2.97
N ALA A 104 -11.01 -8.91 -2.34
CA ALA A 104 -10.99 -7.46 -2.21
C ALA A 104 -9.72 -6.94 -1.51
N TYR A 105 -9.26 -7.67 -0.48
CA TYR A 105 -8.00 -7.37 0.18
C TYR A 105 -6.78 -7.58 -0.73
N ALA A 106 -6.75 -8.66 -1.51
CA ALA A 106 -5.67 -8.95 -2.45
C ALA A 106 -5.56 -7.85 -3.53
N HIS A 107 -6.69 -7.40 -4.09
CA HIS A 107 -6.72 -6.24 -5.00
C HIS A 107 -6.22 -4.97 -4.33
N TRP A 108 -6.65 -4.69 -3.09
CA TRP A 108 -6.12 -3.54 -2.36
C TRP A 108 -4.60 -3.65 -2.15
N ALA A 109 -4.09 -4.81 -1.77
CA ALA A 109 -2.67 -5.03 -1.55
C ALA A 109 -1.87 -4.85 -2.85
N ALA A 110 -2.40 -5.31 -3.98
CA ALA A 110 -1.76 -5.11 -5.29
C ALA A 110 -1.61 -3.63 -5.68
N HIS A 111 -2.51 -2.77 -5.21
CA HIS A 111 -2.52 -1.35 -5.56
C HIS A 111 -1.94 -0.42 -4.49
N TRP A 112 -1.96 -0.81 -3.23
CA TRP A 112 -1.68 0.09 -2.09
C TRP A 112 -0.90 -0.53 -0.94
N TRP A 113 -0.32 -1.73 -1.10
CA TRP A 113 0.51 -2.30 -0.05
C TRP A 113 1.63 -1.32 0.36
N PRO A 114 1.72 -0.93 1.66
CA PRO A 114 2.61 0.14 2.10
C PRO A 114 4.04 -0.38 2.33
N ALA A 115 4.65 -0.96 1.30
CA ALA A 115 6.03 -1.44 1.36
C ALA A 115 6.97 -0.30 1.79
N SER A 116 7.86 -0.62 2.72
CA SER A 116 8.81 0.35 3.24
C SER A 116 10.05 -0.33 3.80
N THR A 117 11.21 -0.01 3.23
CA THR A 117 12.51 -0.40 3.76
C THR A 117 12.82 0.37 5.04
N VAL A 118 12.33 1.60 5.17
CA VAL A 118 12.55 2.45 6.36
C VAL A 118 11.77 1.94 7.57
N ASP A 119 10.56 1.44 7.34
CA ASP A 119 9.61 1.01 8.37
C ASP A 119 9.56 -0.52 8.55
N ASP A 120 10.43 -1.26 7.86
CA ASP A 120 10.55 -2.72 7.89
C ASP A 120 9.23 -3.42 7.51
N ILE A 121 8.72 -3.06 6.34
CA ILE A 121 7.52 -3.61 5.72
C ILE A 121 7.92 -4.15 4.36
N ALA A 122 8.17 -5.46 4.29
CA ALA A 122 8.55 -6.14 3.06
C ALA A 122 7.54 -5.90 1.92
N ALA A 123 8.04 -5.80 0.69
CA ALA A 123 7.20 -5.76 -0.50
C ALA A 123 6.56 -7.14 -0.74
N LEU A 124 5.35 -7.15 -1.31
CA LEU A 124 4.70 -8.39 -1.71
C LEU A 124 5.19 -8.80 -3.10
N ASP A 125 5.40 -10.11 -3.30
CA ASP A 125 5.70 -10.66 -4.62
C ASP A 125 4.48 -10.47 -5.55
N PRO A 126 4.61 -9.69 -6.65
CA PRO A 126 3.50 -9.40 -7.54
C PRO A 126 3.03 -10.62 -8.34
N ALA A 127 3.91 -11.59 -8.62
CA ALA A 127 3.55 -12.80 -9.36
C ALA A 127 2.72 -13.74 -8.47
N LEU A 128 3.13 -13.95 -7.21
CA LEU A 128 2.36 -14.74 -6.24
C LEU A 128 1.02 -14.08 -5.92
N LEU A 129 1.03 -12.76 -5.73
CA LEU A 129 -0.21 -12.01 -5.51
C LEU A 129 -1.14 -12.11 -6.72
N GLY A 130 -0.61 -12.03 -7.93
CA GLY A 130 -1.38 -12.18 -9.17
C GLY A 130 -1.99 -13.57 -9.34
N SER A 131 -1.26 -14.65 -9.04
CA SER A 131 -1.80 -16.01 -9.10
C SER A 131 -2.91 -16.21 -8.08
N GLU A 132 -2.73 -15.72 -6.86
CA GLU A 132 -3.73 -15.84 -5.81
C GLU A 132 -5.01 -15.03 -6.10
N ILE A 133 -4.88 -13.84 -6.69
CA ILE A 133 -6.03 -13.07 -7.19
C ILE A 133 -6.79 -13.90 -8.23
N ALA A 134 -6.11 -14.51 -9.20
CA ALA A 134 -6.75 -15.31 -10.23
C ALA A 134 -7.52 -16.52 -9.64
N GLU A 135 -6.93 -17.24 -8.68
CA GLU A 135 -7.58 -18.35 -7.99
C GLU A 135 -8.81 -17.91 -7.18
N LEU A 136 -8.69 -16.78 -6.46
CA LEU A 136 -9.80 -16.22 -5.69
C LEU A 136 -10.92 -15.72 -6.59
N THR A 137 -10.61 -15.13 -7.74
CA THR A 137 -11.58 -14.71 -8.75
C THR A 137 -12.34 -15.92 -9.31
N GLU A 138 -11.66 -17.01 -9.66
CA GLU A 138 -12.31 -18.25 -10.11
C GLU A 138 -13.25 -18.81 -9.01
N PHE A 139 -12.80 -18.84 -7.76
CA PHE A 139 -13.65 -19.27 -6.64
C PHE A 139 -14.87 -18.35 -6.43
N CYS A 140 -14.72 -17.06 -6.71
CA CYS A 140 -15.76 -16.05 -6.51
C CYS A 140 -16.60 -15.75 -7.77
N GLU A 141 -16.48 -16.54 -8.84
CA GLU A 141 -17.13 -16.30 -10.15
C GLU A 141 -18.64 -16.02 -10.07
N SER A 142 -19.35 -16.61 -9.10
CA SER A 142 -20.79 -16.34 -8.91
C SER A 142 -21.11 -14.93 -8.41
N VAL A 143 -20.11 -14.16 -7.98
CA VAL A 143 -20.22 -12.82 -7.39
C VAL A 143 -19.56 -11.77 -8.28
N VAL A 144 -18.36 -12.07 -8.78
CA VAL A 144 -17.62 -11.16 -9.67
C VAL A 144 -18.13 -11.32 -11.09
N ASP A 145 -18.37 -10.21 -11.78
CA ASP A 145 -18.64 -10.29 -13.22
C ASP A 145 -17.36 -10.78 -13.90
N GLY A 146 -17.46 -11.72 -14.85
CA GLY A 146 -16.31 -12.30 -15.56
C GLY A 146 -15.47 -11.27 -16.35
N ALA A 147 -15.83 -9.99 -16.27
CA ALA A 147 -15.12 -8.84 -16.84
C ALA A 147 -13.78 -8.52 -16.17
N ASP A 148 -13.48 -9.04 -14.97
CA ASP A 148 -12.14 -8.92 -14.35
C ASP A 148 -11.08 -9.87 -14.99
N SER A 149 -11.40 -10.55 -16.10
CA SER A 149 -10.46 -11.39 -16.86
C SER A 149 -9.43 -10.65 -17.73
N ALA A 150 -9.33 -9.31 -17.64
CA ALA A 150 -8.20 -8.60 -18.24
C ALA A 150 -7.18 -8.27 -17.15
N PRO A 151 -6.08 -9.03 -16.99
CA PRO A 151 -4.94 -8.43 -16.33
C PRO A 151 -4.60 -7.18 -17.15
N VAL A 152 -4.42 -6.04 -16.48
CA VAL A 152 -3.81 -4.86 -17.11
C VAL A 152 -2.33 -5.21 -17.33
N THR A 153 -2.04 -6.11 -18.27
CA THR A 153 -0.73 -6.35 -18.84
C THR A 153 -0.45 -5.24 -19.84
N GLY A 154 -0.19 -4.06 -19.30
CA GLY A 154 0.35 -2.94 -20.05
C GLY A 154 1.88 -2.92 -20.05
N ILE A 155 2.60 -4.04 -19.81
CA ILE A 155 4.08 -4.10 -19.83
C ILE A 155 4.62 -5.46 -20.38
N GLU A 156 3.84 -6.32 -21.03
CA GLU A 156 4.31 -7.66 -21.47
C GLU A 156 4.55 -7.84 -22.98
N GLU A 157 5.05 -6.82 -23.69
CA GLU A 157 5.46 -7.01 -25.10
C GLU A 157 6.84 -6.42 -25.43
N ILE A 158 7.86 -6.72 -24.60
CA ILE A 158 9.27 -6.44 -24.97
C ILE A 158 10.21 -7.66 -24.81
N SER A 159 9.81 -8.76 -24.16
CA SER A 159 10.77 -9.83 -23.82
C SER A 159 10.75 -11.08 -24.72
N ALA A 160 9.89 -11.18 -25.72
CA ALA A 160 9.86 -12.33 -26.63
C ALA A 160 10.60 -12.05 -27.95
N GLY A 161 11.93 -11.89 -27.90
CA GLY A 161 12.67 -11.70 -29.14
C GLY A 161 14.18 -11.49 -29.05
N ARG A 162 14.93 -12.42 -28.46
CA ARG A 162 16.32 -12.76 -28.90
C ARG A 162 16.92 -13.89 -28.06
N THR A 163 16.62 -15.12 -28.47
CA THR A 163 17.57 -16.22 -28.33
C THR A 163 18.63 -16.06 -29.41
N GLY A 164 19.87 -15.78 -28.99
CA GLY A 164 20.98 -15.52 -29.89
C GLY A 164 22.30 -15.54 -29.14
N ASP A 165 22.69 -16.74 -28.68
CA ASP A 165 24.03 -17.30 -28.75
C ASP A 165 25.21 -16.30 -28.82
N ARG A 166 25.94 -16.13 -27.71
CA ARG A 166 27.37 -15.78 -27.72
C ARG A 166 28.10 -16.42 -26.53
N ASP A 167 28.92 -17.41 -26.86
CA ASP A 167 30.08 -17.90 -26.12
C ASP A 167 31.12 -16.80 -25.84
N ILE A 168 31.50 -16.65 -24.56
CA ILE A 168 32.79 -16.18 -24.01
C ILE A 168 32.70 -16.46 -22.49
N GLY A 169 33.53 -17.25 -21.80
CA GLY A 169 34.91 -17.64 -22.03
C GLY A 169 35.80 -17.12 -20.89
N TRP A 170 35.86 -17.86 -19.77
CA TRP A 170 36.95 -17.92 -18.76
C TRP A 170 37.23 -16.69 -17.85
N ASP A 171 37.09 -16.83 -16.52
CA ASP A 171 38.22 -17.12 -15.59
C ASP A 171 37.74 -17.22 -14.13
N THR A 172 38.06 -18.34 -13.49
CA THR A 172 37.83 -18.61 -12.06
C THR A 172 38.96 -18.00 -11.24
N GLY A 173 38.76 -16.76 -10.79
CA GLY A 173 39.59 -16.14 -9.76
C GLY A 173 39.01 -16.39 -8.37
N ALA A 174 39.52 -17.41 -7.68
CA ALA A 174 39.31 -17.58 -6.25
C ALA A 174 39.94 -16.39 -5.49
N GLY A 175 39.08 -15.50 -4.97
CA GLY A 175 39.45 -14.43 -4.05
C GLY A 175 38.72 -14.66 -2.73
N GLU A 176 39.48 -14.89 -1.68
CA GLU A 176 39.05 -15.21 -0.32
C GLU A 176 37.97 -14.25 0.19
N TRP A 177 36.86 -14.81 0.68
CA TRP A 177 35.97 -14.11 1.59
C TRP A 177 36.72 -13.80 2.88
N ALA A 178 37.34 -12.63 2.94
CA ALA A 178 37.85 -12.09 4.19
C ALA A 178 36.65 -11.68 5.05
N THR A 179 36.32 -12.52 6.03
CA THR A 179 35.45 -12.19 7.15
C THR A 179 36.07 -11.01 7.91
N GLY A 180 35.58 -9.79 7.67
CA GLY A 180 35.94 -8.62 8.45
C GLY A 180 35.46 -8.81 9.89
N ARG A 181 36.40 -8.91 10.83
CA ARG A 181 36.10 -8.99 12.27
C ARG A 181 35.75 -7.61 12.81
N ALA A 182 34.87 -7.58 13.80
CA ALA A 182 34.32 -6.40 14.47
C ALA A 182 35.33 -5.43 15.13
N ASP A 183 36.64 -5.64 14.96
CA ASP A 183 37.70 -4.75 15.46
C ASP A 183 38.23 -3.76 14.39
N GLU A 184 37.67 -3.77 13.16
CA GLU A 184 38.08 -2.88 12.06
C GLU A 184 37.27 -1.57 11.96
N TYR A 185 36.28 -1.36 12.85
CA TYR A 185 35.59 -0.07 12.97
C TYR A 185 36.19 0.78 14.10
N ALA A 186 37.34 1.41 13.81
CA ALA A 186 37.82 2.53 14.60
C ALA A 186 38.42 3.63 13.71
N LEU A 187 37.93 4.85 13.91
CA LEU A 187 38.30 6.16 13.32
C LEU A 187 37.71 6.55 11.96
N ALA A 188 36.64 7.36 12.03
CA ALA A 188 36.61 8.69 11.43
C ALA A 188 35.59 9.62 12.12
N ALA A 189 35.73 9.83 13.44
CA ALA A 189 35.18 11.01 14.11
C ALA A 189 36.31 12.04 14.29
N GLY A 190 36.67 12.70 13.19
CA GLY A 190 37.55 13.86 13.16
C GLY A 190 36.97 14.87 12.16
N PRO A 191 37.04 16.18 12.42
CA PRO A 191 36.49 17.18 11.51
C PRO A 191 37.28 17.12 10.21
N ASN A 192 36.62 16.85 9.09
CA ASN A 192 37.26 16.73 7.80
C ASN A 192 37.76 18.13 7.36
N PRO A 193 39.09 18.37 7.24
CA PRO A 193 39.61 19.61 6.71
C PRO A 193 40.00 19.40 5.24
N SER A 194 39.10 19.72 4.32
CA SER A 194 39.47 19.98 2.92
C SER A 194 38.66 21.13 2.30
N THR A 195 39.18 22.31 2.61
CA THR A 195 39.28 23.58 1.87
C THR A 195 38.96 23.58 0.36
N ARG A 196 37.70 23.90 0.00
CA ARG A 196 37.27 24.98 -0.92
C ARG A 196 35.73 24.93 -1.04
N GLY A 197 35.03 25.89 -0.44
CA GLY A 197 33.58 26.02 -0.54
C GLY A 197 32.82 24.92 0.20
N ALA A 198 32.96 24.84 1.53
CA ALA A 198 32.06 24.01 2.33
C ALA A 198 30.66 24.63 2.27
N ASP A 199 29.74 23.94 1.60
CA ASP A 199 28.34 24.32 1.55
C ASP A 199 27.80 24.46 2.97
N LEU A 200 27.31 25.65 3.33
CA LEU A 200 26.77 25.91 4.67
C LEU A 200 25.31 25.45 4.72
N VAL A 201 25.04 24.37 5.43
CA VAL A 201 23.65 23.93 5.69
C VAL A 201 22.95 24.97 6.56
N LEU A 202 21.85 25.53 6.03
CA LEU A 202 21.01 26.54 6.66
C LEU A 202 19.86 25.88 7.43
N GLU A 203 19.25 24.86 6.83
CA GLU A 203 18.05 24.19 7.36
C GLU A 203 17.99 22.74 6.85
N ARG A 204 17.33 21.86 7.60
CA ARG A 204 17.04 20.49 7.18
C ARG A 204 15.73 20.01 7.78
N GLY A 205 15.07 19.07 7.11
CA GLY A 205 13.84 18.46 7.61
C GLY A 205 13.61 17.06 7.06
N THR A 206 12.67 16.37 7.70
CA THR A 206 12.20 15.04 7.30
C THR A 206 10.69 14.99 7.44
N GLY A 207 10.00 14.26 6.57
CA GLY A 207 8.57 14.11 6.62
C GLY A 207 8.05 12.91 5.83
N GLY A 208 6.77 12.64 5.99
CA GLY A 208 6.02 11.73 5.14
C GLY A 208 5.56 12.44 3.88
N TRP A 209 4.77 11.73 3.10
CA TRP A 209 4.12 12.25 1.90
C TRP A 209 2.69 11.72 1.83
N ASP A 210 1.84 12.40 1.08
CA ASP A 210 0.47 11.97 0.88
C ASP A 210 0.41 10.92 -0.22
N TRP A 211 0.16 9.67 0.20
CA TRP A 211 0.13 8.49 -0.64
C TRP A 211 -0.76 8.63 -1.87
N ARG A 212 -1.81 9.46 -1.83
CA ARG A 212 -2.75 9.64 -2.94
C ARG A 212 -2.13 10.25 -4.20
N TYR A 213 -0.98 10.92 -4.08
CA TYR A 213 -0.36 11.63 -5.19
C TYR A 213 0.76 10.85 -5.90
N CYS A 214 1.08 9.63 -5.48
CA CYS A 214 2.07 8.78 -6.15
C CYS A 214 1.56 7.34 -6.19
N PRO A 215 1.72 6.62 -7.30
CA PRO A 215 1.38 5.20 -7.35
C PRO A 215 2.20 4.41 -6.31
N ALA A 216 1.61 3.34 -5.76
CA ALA A 216 2.36 2.41 -4.92
C ALA A 216 3.54 1.83 -5.72
N GLY A 217 4.64 1.55 -5.02
CA GLY A 217 5.86 0.99 -5.64
C GLY A 217 6.77 2.02 -6.30
N VAL A 218 6.53 3.33 -6.15
CA VAL A 218 7.46 4.38 -6.62
C VAL A 218 8.28 4.98 -5.47
N VAL A 219 7.61 5.43 -4.41
CA VAL A 219 8.23 6.03 -3.20
C VAL A 219 7.93 5.15 -1.99
N ASP A 220 8.90 5.04 -1.09
CA ASP A 220 8.76 4.31 0.17
C ASP A 220 7.59 4.85 1.02
N ALA A 221 6.80 3.97 1.61
CA ALA A 221 5.58 4.35 2.33
C ALA A 221 5.82 4.99 3.72
N SER A 222 7.04 5.06 4.23
CA SER A 222 7.32 5.60 5.57
C SER A 222 6.94 7.07 5.73
N GLU A 223 6.55 7.45 6.96
CA GLU A 223 6.41 8.86 7.36
C GLU A 223 7.75 9.59 7.48
N ARG A 224 8.86 8.91 7.16
CA ARG A 224 10.21 9.46 7.15
C ARG A 224 10.88 9.30 5.79
N ALA A 225 10.13 8.90 4.77
CA ALA A 225 10.65 8.64 3.43
C ALA A 225 11.23 9.90 2.76
N VAL A 226 10.74 11.09 3.11
CA VAL A 226 11.19 12.36 2.52
C VAL A 226 12.14 13.07 3.47
N SER A 227 13.26 13.52 2.93
CA SER A 227 14.26 14.34 3.60
C SER A 227 14.70 15.49 2.71
N TRP A 228 15.09 16.59 3.31
CA TRP A 228 15.55 17.76 2.57
C TRP A 228 16.57 18.57 3.34
N GLU A 229 17.41 19.27 2.60
CA GLU A 229 18.47 20.11 3.11
C GLU A 229 18.53 21.41 2.30
N LEU A 230 18.51 22.54 3.00
CA LEU A 230 18.76 23.86 2.45
C LEU A 230 20.20 24.24 2.78
N PHE A 231 21.03 24.52 1.79
CA PHE A 231 22.43 24.89 1.99
C PHE A 231 22.85 26.03 1.06
N ARG A 232 23.90 26.75 1.45
CA ARG A 232 24.49 27.80 0.63
C ARG A 232 25.69 27.26 -0.13
N ALA A 233 25.52 27.10 -1.45
CA ALA A 233 26.58 26.74 -2.38
C ALA A 233 27.11 27.99 -3.10
N ALA A 234 28.38 28.33 -2.84
CA ALA A 234 29.01 29.57 -3.30
C ALA A 234 28.18 30.83 -2.97
N SER A 235 27.43 31.36 -3.94
CA SER A 235 26.58 32.55 -3.78
C SER A 235 25.08 32.28 -3.93
N SER A 236 24.67 31.03 -4.12
CA SER A 236 23.26 30.62 -4.24
C SER A 236 22.82 29.78 -3.05
N THR A 237 21.60 29.99 -2.59
CA THR A 237 20.92 29.03 -1.72
C THR A 237 20.38 27.91 -2.60
N VAL A 238 20.62 26.66 -2.21
CA VAL A 238 20.20 25.46 -2.92
C VAL A 238 19.41 24.59 -1.95
N VAL A 239 18.26 24.11 -2.40
CA VAL A 239 17.48 23.09 -1.71
C VAL A 239 17.69 21.76 -2.42
N ARG A 240 18.07 20.74 -1.66
CA ARG A 240 18.15 19.35 -2.10
C ARG A 240 17.04 18.56 -1.44
N VAL A 241 16.27 17.84 -2.23
CA VAL A 241 15.22 16.94 -1.79
C VAL A 241 15.64 15.52 -2.08
N ARG A 242 15.40 14.61 -1.13
CA ARG A 242 15.57 13.18 -1.28
C ARG A 242 14.32 12.46 -0.78
N ALA A 243 13.79 11.55 -1.59
CA ALA A 243 12.76 10.61 -1.18
C ALA A 243 13.27 9.18 -1.36
N VAL A 244 13.12 8.33 -0.34
CA VAL A 244 13.50 6.91 -0.43
C VAL A 244 12.61 6.25 -1.49
N ALA A 245 13.22 5.52 -2.43
CA ALA A 245 12.49 4.80 -3.44
C ALA A 245 11.86 3.53 -2.85
N ALA A 246 10.71 3.11 -3.38
CA ALA A 246 10.14 1.84 -2.97
C ALA A 246 11.06 0.68 -3.35
N ALA A 247 10.99 -0.42 -2.59
CA ALA A 247 11.71 -1.64 -2.95
C ALA A 247 11.24 -2.16 -4.31
N GLY A 248 12.17 -2.56 -5.17
CA GLY A 248 11.85 -3.13 -6.49
C GLY A 248 11.46 -2.12 -7.57
N VAL A 249 11.66 -0.80 -7.36
CA VAL A 249 11.46 0.22 -8.41
C VAL A 249 12.24 -0.17 -9.67
N PRO A 250 11.58 -0.28 -10.84
CA PRO A 250 12.27 -0.57 -12.09
C PRO A 250 13.29 0.52 -12.43
N ALA A 251 14.50 0.12 -12.81
CA ALA A 251 15.55 1.07 -13.21
C ALA A 251 15.14 1.92 -14.43
N ASP A 252 14.27 1.40 -15.30
CA ASP A 252 13.73 2.09 -16.47
C ASP A 252 12.29 2.58 -16.25
N LEU A 253 12.04 3.22 -15.10
CA LEU A 253 10.73 3.80 -14.82
C LEU A 253 10.42 4.91 -15.86
N PRO A 254 9.28 4.81 -16.58
CA PRO A 254 8.88 5.82 -17.56
C PRO A 254 8.89 7.23 -16.98
N GLY A 255 9.33 8.21 -17.77
CA GLY A 255 9.49 9.60 -17.32
C GLY A 255 8.22 10.22 -16.71
N TYR A 256 7.04 9.80 -17.16
CA TYR A 256 5.75 10.28 -16.64
C TYR A 256 5.35 9.66 -15.28
N LEU A 257 6.03 8.61 -14.82
CA LEU A 257 5.84 8.02 -13.49
C LEU A 257 6.90 8.51 -12.49
N ARG A 258 7.83 9.38 -12.92
CA ARG A 258 8.86 9.91 -12.02
C ARG A 258 8.21 10.86 -11.01
N PRO A 259 8.56 10.73 -9.72
CA PRO A 259 8.06 11.65 -8.72
C PRO A 259 8.70 13.03 -8.89
N HIS A 260 7.94 14.03 -8.49
CA HIS A 260 8.30 15.43 -8.40
C HIS A 260 8.26 15.85 -6.93
N ALA A 261 9.05 16.87 -6.59
CA ALA A 261 8.94 17.56 -5.31
C ALA A 261 8.42 18.97 -5.52
N LEU A 262 7.27 19.27 -4.92
CA LEU A 262 6.75 20.63 -4.79
C LEU A 262 7.27 21.23 -3.49
N ILE A 263 8.15 22.22 -3.62
CA ILE A 263 8.79 22.88 -2.49
C ILE A 263 8.04 24.18 -2.23
N HIS A 264 7.43 24.31 -1.06
CA HIS A 264 6.73 25.51 -0.64
C HIS A 264 7.66 26.45 0.08
N THR A 265 7.67 27.71 -0.34
CA THR A 265 8.60 28.72 0.19
C THR A 265 7.84 30.02 0.44
N PRO A 266 8.39 30.97 1.22
CA PRO A 266 7.73 32.25 1.42
C PRO A 266 7.49 33.04 0.11
N ALA A 267 8.28 32.77 -0.94
CA ALA A 267 8.22 33.47 -2.21
C ALA A 267 7.29 32.80 -3.24
N GLY A 268 6.85 31.56 -3.01
CA GLY A 268 6.01 30.81 -3.93
C GLY A 268 6.22 29.30 -3.79
N PHE A 269 6.25 28.61 -4.93
CA PHE A 269 6.55 27.19 -5.01
C PHE A 269 7.57 26.91 -6.11
N LEU A 270 8.37 25.86 -5.91
CA LEU A 270 9.26 25.30 -6.91
C LEU A 270 8.88 23.85 -7.15
N ASP A 271 8.72 23.48 -8.41
CA ASP A 271 8.49 22.10 -8.85
C ASP A 271 9.77 21.56 -9.48
N ILE A 272 10.28 20.45 -8.93
CA ILE A 272 11.43 19.74 -9.46
C ILE A 272 11.09 18.29 -9.74
N ALA A 273 11.42 17.82 -10.95
CA ALA A 273 11.45 16.40 -11.25
C ALA A 273 12.58 15.74 -10.46
N LEU A 274 12.30 14.59 -9.85
CA LEU A 274 13.31 13.83 -9.12
C LEU A 274 13.93 12.77 -10.03
N GLU A 275 15.23 12.61 -9.92
CA GLU A 275 16.01 11.60 -10.61
C GLU A 275 16.29 10.42 -9.69
N PHE A 276 16.13 9.21 -10.23
CA PHE A 276 16.45 7.99 -9.50
C PHE A 276 17.97 7.80 -9.43
N SER A 277 18.48 7.60 -8.21
CA SER A 277 19.90 7.40 -7.93
C SER A 277 20.06 6.37 -6.82
N GLY A 278 20.47 5.16 -7.18
CA GLY A 278 20.64 4.06 -6.24
C GLY A 278 19.31 3.59 -5.65
N ASP A 279 19.04 3.99 -4.42
CA ASP A 279 17.86 3.64 -3.61
C ASP A 279 16.96 4.86 -3.31
N ALA A 280 17.23 6.01 -3.94
CA ALA A 280 16.53 7.25 -3.66
C ALA A 280 16.21 8.06 -4.92
N TRP A 281 15.10 8.78 -4.86
CA TRP A 281 14.76 9.88 -5.74
C TRP A 281 15.39 11.16 -5.23
N SER A 282 16.10 11.91 -6.07
CA SER A 282 16.77 13.14 -5.66
C SER A 282 16.62 14.26 -6.67
N GLY A 283 16.55 15.49 -6.19
CA GLY A 283 16.50 16.67 -7.03
C GLY A 283 17.02 17.90 -6.29
N GLU A 284 17.49 18.88 -7.04
CA GLU A 284 18.02 20.13 -6.51
C GLU A 284 17.39 21.33 -7.23
N ALA A 285 17.10 22.38 -6.48
CA ALA A 285 16.71 23.68 -7.01
C ALA A 285 17.55 24.79 -6.40
N ALA A 286 18.00 25.73 -7.22
CA ALA A 286 18.56 26.98 -6.73
C ALA A 286 17.41 27.93 -6.37
N GLU A 287 17.39 28.42 -5.13
CA GLU A 287 16.36 29.31 -4.63
C GLU A 287 16.94 30.66 -4.19
N PRO A 288 16.25 31.80 -4.42
CA PRO A 288 16.59 33.07 -3.79
C PRO A 288 16.10 33.23 -2.34
N ALA A 289 15.24 32.35 -1.82
CA ALA A 289 14.69 32.44 -0.46
C ALA A 289 15.52 31.66 0.56
N ASP A 290 15.41 32.07 1.82
CA ASP A 290 16.22 31.56 2.93
C ASP A 290 15.48 30.54 3.83
N SER A 291 14.28 30.05 3.45
CA SER A 291 13.55 29.04 4.25
C SER A 291 12.57 28.20 3.43
N VAL A 292 12.37 26.96 3.86
CA VAL A 292 11.41 25.99 3.30
C VAL A 292 10.21 25.86 4.25
N ARG A 293 8.98 25.96 3.73
CA ARG A 293 7.74 25.81 4.52
C ARG A 293 7.20 24.38 4.54
N GLY A 294 7.47 23.62 3.49
CA GLY A 294 6.97 22.27 3.31
C GLY A 294 7.41 21.68 1.99
N ILE A 295 7.38 20.36 1.90
CA ILE A 295 7.68 19.61 0.68
C ILE A 295 6.59 18.59 0.49
N GLU A 296 6.05 18.54 -0.73
CA GLU A 296 5.07 17.55 -1.15
C GLU A 296 5.68 16.71 -2.28
N ILE A 297 5.51 15.39 -2.21
CA ILE A 297 5.95 14.46 -3.26
C ILE A 297 4.72 14.01 -4.03
N TYR A 298 4.79 14.07 -5.35
CA TYR A 298 3.70 13.66 -6.25
C TYR A 298 4.22 13.17 -7.59
N VAL A 299 3.39 12.44 -8.33
CA VAL A 299 3.59 12.13 -9.75
C VAL A 299 2.58 12.96 -10.54
N PRO A 300 3.01 13.72 -11.55
CA PRO A 300 2.09 14.52 -12.36
C PRO A 300 0.95 13.69 -12.96
N GLY A 301 -0.29 14.11 -12.72
CA GLY A 301 -1.49 13.43 -13.22
C GLY A 301 -2.01 12.30 -12.31
N VAL A 302 -1.37 12.04 -11.17
CA VAL A 302 -1.82 11.07 -10.16
C VAL A 302 -2.49 11.78 -8.99
N GLY A 303 -3.57 11.19 -8.48
CA GLY A 303 -4.31 11.68 -7.32
C GLY A 303 -5.43 12.67 -7.66
N PRO A 304 -6.12 13.20 -6.64
CA PRO A 304 -7.08 14.29 -6.84
C PRO A 304 -6.36 15.47 -7.51
N SER A 305 -7.08 16.27 -8.32
CA SER A 305 -6.53 17.40 -9.10
C SER A 305 -5.34 18.04 -8.40
N ALA A 306 -4.17 17.95 -9.05
CA ALA A 306 -2.80 18.15 -8.56
C ALA A 306 -2.67 19.09 -7.35
N PRO A 307 -1.64 18.91 -6.48
CA PRO A 307 -1.30 19.87 -5.43
C PRO A 307 -0.97 21.23 -6.07
N ALA A 308 -2.01 22.00 -6.38
CA ALA A 308 -1.93 23.22 -7.13
C ALA A 308 -1.72 24.30 -6.09
N GLY A 309 -0.48 24.81 -6.04
CA GLY A 309 -0.04 25.88 -5.15
C GLY A 309 -0.74 27.24 -5.29
N ALA A 310 -2.05 27.29 -5.59
CA ALA A 310 -2.78 28.56 -5.71
C ALA A 310 -4.31 28.52 -5.54
N ALA A 311 -4.99 27.37 -5.36
CA ALA A 311 -6.44 27.36 -5.18
C ALA A 311 -6.83 26.55 -3.96
N ALA A 312 -7.44 27.23 -2.98
CA ALA A 312 -7.97 26.65 -1.76
C ALA A 312 -8.77 25.37 -2.03
N HIS A 313 -8.14 24.23 -1.84
CA HIS A 313 -8.81 22.96 -1.61
C HIS A 313 -8.28 22.45 -0.28
N ARG A 314 -9.20 22.42 0.69
CA ARG A 314 -9.18 21.75 2.00
C ARG A 314 -7.76 21.40 2.47
N ILE A 315 -7.23 22.12 3.48
CA ILE A 315 -6.14 21.58 4.30
C ILE A 315 -6.69 20.25 4.83
N PRO A 316 -6.23 19.09 4.33
CA PRO A 316 -6.62 17.83 4.93
C PRO A 316 -6.20 17.91 6.39
N ASP A 317 -6.92 17.26 7.30
CA ASP A 317 -6.41 17.15 8.66
C ASP A 317 -5.16 16.27 8.58
N ALA A 318 -4.00 16.91 8.38
CA ALA A 318 -2.73 16.23 8.13
C ALA A 318 -2.39 15.26 9.27
N ALA A 319 -2.90 15.51 10.48
CA ALA A 319 -2.80 14.59 11.60
C ALA A 319 -3.72 13.37 11.43
N ALA A 320 -4.96 13.54 10.95
CA ALA A 320 -5.86 12.43 10.64
C ALA A 320 -5.33 11.57 9.47
N ASP A 321 -4.81 12.19 8.42
CA ASP A 321 -4.23 11.48 7.28
C ASP A 321 -2.96 10.71 7.71
N ALA A 322 -2.08 11.31 8.50
CA ALA A 322 -0.92 10.63 9.07
C ALA A 322 -1.31 9.48 10.02
N GLU A 323 -2.38 9.66 10.81
CA GLU A 323 -2.94 8.62 11.66
C GLU A 323 -3.48 7.44 10.83
N GLN A 324 -4.17 7.72 9.73
CA GLN A 324 -4.69 6.70 8.84
C GLN A 324 -3.55 5.91 8.18
N ARG A 325 -2.53 6.59 7.63
CA ARG A 325 -1.35 5.93 7.08
C ARG A 325 -0.62 5.08 8.13
N ARG A 326 -0.52 5.57 9.38
CA ARG A 326 0.02 4.80 10.50
C ARG A 326 -0.76 3.51 10.75
N ARG A 327 -2.10 3.56 10.75
CA ARG A 327 -2.95 2.38 10.92
C ARG A 327 -2.79 1.38 9.78
N VAL A 328 -2.66 1.85 8.54
CA VAL A 328 -2.40 1.01 7.37
C VAL A 328 -1.03 0.32 7.47
N ARG A 329 0.03 1.03 7.86
CA ARG A 329 1.35 0.42 8.11
C ARG A 329 1.32 -0.61 9.24
N GLU A 330 0.62 -0.34 10.33
CA GLU A 330 0.50 -1.33 11.42
C GLU A 330 -0.32 -2.56 11.03
N LEU A 331 -1.35 -2.39 10.19
CA LEU A 331 -2.07 -3.51 9.58
C LEU A 331 -1.12 -4.39 8.76
N ALA A 332 -0.31 -3.80 7.87
CA ALA A 332 0.65 -4.52 7.04
C ALA A 332 1.69 -5.28 7.89
N ARG A 333 2.31 -4.62 8.87
CA ARG A 333 3.24 -5.29 9.80
C ARG A 333 2.60 -6.45 10.54
N THR A 334 1.36 -6.27 11.02
CA THR A 334 0.64 -7.34 11.71
C THR A 334 0.41 -8.53 10.78
N ARG A 335 0.01 -8.29 9.52
CA ARG A 335 -0.22 -9.34 8.53
C ARG A 335 1.06 -10.12 8.25
N LEU A 336 2.20 -9.45 8.03
CA LEU A 336 3.50 -10.10 7.86
C LEU A 336 3.88 -10.96 9.07
N ARG A 337 3.70 -10.44 10.30
CA ARG A 337 3.93 -11.23 11.54
C ARG A 337 3.03 -12.48 11.60
N LEU A 338 1.76 -12.36 11.24
CA LEU A 338 0.82 -13.49 11.22
C LEU A 338 1.22 -14.52 10.15
N ALA A 339 1.64 -14.06 8.98
CA ALA A 339 2.12 -14.92 7.90
C ALA A 339 3.39 -15.69 8.29
N ALA A 340 4.33 -15.05 9.01
CA ALA A 340 5.49 -15.72 9.59
C ALA A 340 5.09 -16.86 10.54
N THR A 341 4.08 -16.64 11.39
CA THR A 341 3.56 -17.70 12.29
C THR A 341 2.86 -18.83 11.55
N TRP A 342 2.20 -18.52 10.43
CA TRP A 342 1.53 -19.51 9.59
C TRP A 342 2.54 -20.45 8.92
N SER A 343 3.65 -19.89 8.40
CA SER A 343 4.75 -20.67 7.84
C SER A 343 5.32 -21.68 8.85
N GLY A 344 5.50 -21.26 10.11
CA GLY A 344 5.96 -22.14 11.19
C GLY A 344 5.01 -23.30 11.52
N ALA A 345 3.69 -23.15 11.28
CA ALA A 345 2.70 -24.19 11.53
C ALA A 345 2.66 -25.27 10.43
N VAL A 346 3.11 -24.96 9.21
CA VAL A 346 3.08 -25.86 8.04
C VAL A 346 4.35 -26.70 7.90
N SER A 347 5.34 -26.55 8.78
CA SER A 347 6.56 -27.38 8.76
C SER A 347 6.26 -28.88 9.03
N PRO A 348 6.63 -29.81 8.12
CA PRO A 348 6.40 -31.23 8.31
C PRO A 348 7.55 -31.83 9.12
N GLY A 349 7.30 -32.14 10.39
CA GLY A 349 8.10 -33.11 11.13
C GLY A 349 8.50 -32.73 12.55
N ALA A 350 7.62 -33.04 13.52
CA ALA A 350 8.05 -33.51 14.83
C ALA A 350 6.88 -34.24 15.51
N ALA A 351 6.84 -35.56 15.36
CA ALA A 351 6.16 -36.41 16.32
C ALA A 351 6.90 -36.29 17.67
N GLY A 352 6.29 -35.62 18.64
CA GLY A 352 6.86 -35.45 19.99
C GLY A 352 5.77 -35.11 21.00
N HIS A 353 5.63 -35.99 21.99
CA HIS A 353 4.62 -36.02 23.07
C HIS A 353 4.41 -34.70 23.84
N PRO A 354 3.23 -34.45 24.45
CA PRO A 354 2.95 -33.21 25.15
C PRO A 354 3.61 -33.18 26.53
N ALA A 355 4.36 -32.11 26.82
CA ALA A 355 4.75 -31.73 28.17
C ALA A 355 3.94 -30.50 28.59
N THR A 356 3.15 -30.68 29.65
CA THR A 356 2.43 -29.63 30.38
C THR A 356 3.40 -28.65 31.03
N GLY A 357 3.21 -27.35 30.78
CA GLY A 357 3.91 -26.27 31.47
C GLY A 357 3.09 -24.98 31.40
N GLU A 358 2.41 -24.66 32.49
CA GLU A 358 1.71 -23.39 32.69
C GLU A 358 2.70 -22.23 32.66
N SER A 359 2.43 -21.24 31.80
CA SER A 359 3.09 -19.92 31.85
C SER A 359 2.00 -18.86 31.76
N GLY A 360 1.82 -18.09 32.83
CA GLY A 360 0.89 -16.97 32.88
C GLY A 360 1.30 -15.89 31.88
N TYR A 361 0.49 -15.68 30.86
CA TYR A 361 0.59 -14.52 30.00
C TYR A 361 -0.40 -13.46 30.48
N SER A 362 0.13 -12.30 30.87
CA SER A 362 -0.64 -11.09 31.10
C SER A 362 -1.23 -10.64 29.76
N ALA A 363 -2.49 -11.00 29.50
CA ALA A 363 -3.19 -10.60 28.30
C ALA A 363 -3.48 -9.10 28.35
N ALA A 364 -2.71 -8.32 27.58
CA ALA A 364 -3.26 -7.11 26.99
C ALA A 364 -4.55 -7.49 26.24
N PRO A 365 -5.60 -6.64 26.24
CA PRO A 365 -6.83 -6.97 25.53
C PRO A 365 -6.47 -7.33 24.09
N PRO A 366 -7.01 -8.42 23.51
CA PRO A 366 -6.69 -8.80 22.15
C PRO A 366 -7.12 -7.64 21.25
N THR A 367 -6.14 -7.01 20.61
CA THR A 367 -6.42 -6.13 19.47
C THR A 367 -7.04 -7.03 18.42
N VAL A 368 -8.37 -6.98 18.28
CA VAL A 368 -9.05 -7.75 17.23
C VAL A 368 -8.62 -7.15 15.91
N HIS A 369 -7.71 -7.82 15.22
CA HIS A 369 -7.22 -7.32 13.94
C HIS A 369 -8.33 -7.39 12.92
N PRO A 370 -8.57 -6.32 12.14
CA PRO A 370 -9.66 -6.28 11.18
C PRO A 370 -9.71 -7.48 10.24
N LEU A 371 -8.55 -8.00 9.81
CA LEU A 371 -8.40 -9.10 8.87
C LEU A 371 -7.92 -10.42 9.51
N ALA A 372 -8.09 -10.59 10.83
CA ALA A 372 -7.65 -11.81 11.52
C ALA A 372 -8.41 -13.08 11.09
N ASP A 373 -9.59 -12.92 10.50
CA ASP A 373 -10.48 -14.00 10.11
C ASP A 373 -10.32 -14.46 8.65
N ILE A 374 -9.45 -13.79 7.88
CA ILE A 374 -9.06 -14.24 6.53
C ILE A 374 -7.64 -14.80 6.53
N ALA A 375 -7.41 -15.86 5.75
CA ALA A 375 -6.08 -16.47 5.64
C ALA A 375 -5.02 -15.46 5.14
N PRO A 376 -3.74 -15.62 5.53
CA PRO A 376 -2.64 -14.91 4.91
C PRO A 376 -2.63 -15.13 3.38
N LEU A 377 -2.15 -14.14 2.65
CA LEU A 377 -1.83 -14.28 1.22
C LEU A 377 -0.53 -15.07 1.08
N GLU A 378 -0.37 -15.81 -0.01
CA GLU A 378 0.88 -16.54 -0.30
C GLU A 378 2.06 -15.58 -0.43
N SER A 379 1.82 -14.41 -1.04
CA SER A 379 2.81 -13.34 -1.15
C SER A 379 3.24 -12.77 0.21
N GLU A 380 2.33 -12.71 1.20
CA GLU A 380 2.68 -12.30 2.56
C GLU A 380 3.50 -13.38 3.28
N ILE A 381 3.19 -14.66 3.04
CA ILE A 381 3.96 -15.78 3.59
C ILE A 381 5.37 -15.76 3.02
N ALA A 382 5.51 -15.57 1.70
CA ALA A 382 6.81 -15.46 1.04
C ALA A 382 7.60 -14.25 1.57
N ALA A 383 6.98 -13.06 1.62
CA ALA A 383 7.60 -11.85 2.14
C ALA A 383 8.06 -12.00 3.60
N ALA A 384 7.30 -12.71 4.42
CA ALA A 384 7.66 -12.98 5.82
C ALA A 384 8.82 -13.99 5.97
N VAL A 385 9.05 -14.85 4.98
CA VAL A 385 10.15 -15.84 4.98
C VAL A 385 11.46 -15.20 4.55
N GLU A 386 11.45 -14.37 3.51
CA GLU A 386 12.66 -13.72 2.98
C GLU A 386 13.32 -12.76 3.99
N ASP A 387 12.55 -12.24 4.95
CA ASP A 387 13.02 -11.34 6.00
C ASP A 387 13.60 -12.07 7.24
N SER A 388 13.55 -13.41 7.28
CA SER A 388 14.07 -14.20 8.41
C SER A 388 15.61 -14.36 8.44
N ASP A 389 16.33 -13.79 7.47
CA ASP A 389 17.78 -13.96 7.29
C ASP A 389 18.65 -12.75 7.75
N PHE A 390 18.13 -11.86 8.62
CA PHE A 390 18.92 -10.78 9.24
C PHE A 390 19.12 -10.89 10.75
#